data_AF-A0A7C6Y6X2-F1
#
_entry.id   AF-A0A7C6Y6X2-F1
#
_cell.length_a   1.000
_cell.length_b   1.000
_cell.length_c   1.000
_cell.angle_alpha   90.00
_cell.angle_beta   90.00
_cell.angle_gamma   90.00
#
_symmetry.space_group_name_H-M   'P 1'
#
loop_
_entity.id
_entity.type
_entity.pdbx_description
1 polymer ?
#
loop_
_entity_poly.entity_id
_entity_poly.type
_entity_poly.pdbx_seq_one_letter_code
_entity_poly.pdbx_strand_id
1 'polypeptide(L)'
;MLLVFTIVFQILFSRQGEKLWEGEFKIDGMIVIFTILLFVLFTFSKKILPKFRGLQFLVIIALALSLQYFQIFNFDFGFFLTKDFVSYPIKIYNEGLSLAGKVILRILSLVFVSSLLTLTTKPSDLTNGIESLLKPLKKIGINVAIFAMMISIALRFIPTLINEANKILKAQASRGVDFKEAKFKEKITQIISLLIPMFVIAYKRAEDLAEAMEARGYVPSNERTTINQLKLKIPDYTVLSVMILFLTSVITILATGIYAI
;
A
#
# COMPACT_ATOMS: atom_id res chain seq x y z
N MET A 1 -9.89 3.22 1.86
CA MET A 1 -11.25 3.07 1.32
C MET A 1 -11.57 1.61 1.04
N LEU A 2 -10.75 0.92 0.24
CA LEU A 2 -10.94 -0.50 -0.08
C LEU A 2 -10.95 -1.41 1.15
N LEU A 3 -10.03 -1.21 2.11
CA LEU A 3 -9.98 -1.94 3.39
C LEU A 3 -11.27 -1.78 4.21
N VAL A 4 -11.75 -0.55 4.32
CA VAL A 4 -12.96 -0.21 5.08
C VAL A 4 -14.18 -0.86 4.43
N PHE A 5 -14.24 -0.82 3.10
CA PHE A 5 -15.26 -1.52 2.33
C PHE A 5 -15.21 -3.04 2.58
N THR A 6 -14.03 -3.66 2.55
CA THR A 6 -13.87 -5.10 2.83
C THR A 6 -14.34 -5.48 4.23
N ILE A 7 -14.02 -4.69 5.26
CA ILE A 7 -14.47 -4.93 6.64
C ILE A 7 -16.00 -4.86 6.73
N VAL A 8 -16.60 -3.78 6.21
CA VAL A 8 -18.05 -3.59 6.25
C VAL A 8 -18.76 -4.69 5.46
N PHE A 9 -18.22 -5.06 4.30
CA PHE A 9 -18.74 -6.15 3.48
C PHE A 9 -18.70 -7.48 4.24
N GLN A 10 -17.60 -7.78 4.93
CA GLN A 10 -17.43 -9.03 5.65
C GLN A 10 -18.36 -9.15 6.87
N ILE A 11 -18.65 -8.02 7.54
CA ILE A 11 -19.61 -7.97 8.65
C ILE A 11 -21.06 -8.12 8.14
N LEU A 12 -21.39 -7.55 6.98
CA LEU A 12 -22.77 -7.54 6.46
C LEU A 12 -23.13 -8.78 5.63
N PHE A 13 -22.18 -9.36 4.90
CA PHE A 13 -22.45 -10.45 3.95
C PHE A 13 -21.98 -11.83 4.40
N SER A 14 -21.14 -11.93 5.44
CA SER A 14 -20.79 -13.23 6.02
C SER A 14 -21.97 -13.79 6.81
N ARG A 15 -22.63 -14.83 6.28
CA ARG A 15 -23.84 -15.45 6.85
C ARG A 15 -23.60 -16.82 7.49
N GLN A 16 -22.40 -17.05 8.02
CA GLN A 16 -22.01 -18.33 8.61
C GLN A 16 -21.82 -18.17 10.14
N GLY A 17 -22.21 -19.19 10.90
CA GLY A 17 -22.09 -19.23 12.37
C GLY A 17 -23.35 -18.82 13.17
N GLU A 18 -23.18 -18.62 14.48
CA GLU A 18 -24.24 -18.16 15.39
C GLU A 18 -24.64 -16.70 15.14
N LYS A 19 -25.94 -16.43 15.18
CA LYS A 19 -26.51 -15.08 15.04
C LYS A 19 -26.27 -14.30 16.32
N LEU A 20 -25.51 -13.21 16.25
CA LEU A 20 -25.27 -12.31 17.39
C LEU A 20 -26.38 -11.25 17.50
N TRP A 21 -26.87 -10.79 16.35
CA TRP A 21 -27.88 -9.73 16.32
C TRP A 21 -28.72 -9.80 15.06
N GLU A 22 -30.03 -9.66 15.23
CA GLU A 22 -31.01 -9.55 14.16
C GLU A 22 -31.77 -8.23 14.38
N GLY A 23 -31.56 -7.28 13.47
CA GLY A 23 -32.33 -6.04 13.41
C GLY A 23 -33.20 -6.06 12.16
N GLU A 24 -34.47 -5.73 12.31
CA GLU A 24 -35.35 -5.48 11.17
C GLU A 24 -35.15 -4.04 10.72
N PHE A 25 -34.54 -3.87 9.55
CA PHE A 25 -34.35 -2.55 8.96
C PHE A 25 -35.50 -2.27 8.00
N LYS A 26 -36.16 -1.15 8.22
CA LYS A 26 -37.23 -0.67 7.36
C LYS A 26 -36.72 0.47 6.50
N ILE A 27 -37.01 0.42 5.21
CA ILE A 27 -36.70 1.51 4.28
C ILE A 27 -37.97 2.34 4.11
N ASP A 28 -37.90 3.57 4.62
CA ASP A 28 -38.91 4.61 4.40
C ASP A 28 -38.34 5.75 3.53
N GLY A 29 -39.22 6.48 2.84
CA GLY A 29 -38.86 7.54 1.89
C GLY A 29 -38.01 8.65 2.53
N MET A 30 -38.32 9.03 3.77
CA MET A 30 -37.52 9.99 4.54
C MET A 30 -36.08 9.53 4.80
N ILE A 31 -35.91 8.25 5.14
CA ILE A 31 -34.61 7.69 5.50
C ILE A 31 -33.69 7.63 4.27
N VAL A 32 -34.26 7.35 3.09
CA VAL A 32 -33.53 7.38 1.81
C VAL A 32 -33.02 8.80 1.51
N ILE A 33 -33.87 9.82 1.68
CA ILE A 33 -33.49 11.22 1.47
C ILE A 33 -32.36 11.63 2.44
N PHE A 34 -32.45 11.25 3.72
CA PHE A 34 -31.43 11.57 4.71
C PHE A 34 -30.10 10.84 4.43
N THR A 35 -30.16 9.59 3.96
CA THR A 35 -28.96 8.82 3.57
C THR A 35 -28.28 9.44 2.35
N ILE A 36 -29.05 9.90 1.36
CA ILE A 36 -28.53 10.63 0.19
C ILE A 36 -27.90 11.96 0.63
N LEU A 37 -28.55 12.71 1.53
CA LEU A 37 -28.01 13.96 2.07
C LEU A 37 -26.66 13.75 2.77
N LEU A 38 -26.53 12.72 3.62
CA LEU A 38 -25.27 12.35 4.26
C LEU A 38 -24.18 11.98 3.23
N PHE A 39 -24.56 11.29 2.15
CA PHE A 39 -23.62 10.93 1.08
C PHE A 39 -23.17 12.14 0.24
N VAL A 40 -24.05 13.12 0.05
CA VAL A 40 -23.69 14.40 -0.59
C VAL A 40 -22.75 15.19 0.32
N LEU A 41 -23.05 15.30 1.63
CA LEU A 41 -22.17 15.92 2.62
C LEU A 41 -20.79 15.25 2.68
N PHE A 42 -20.71 13.93 2.53
CA PHE A 42 -19.44 13.22 2.39
C PHE A 42 -18.63 13.72 1.20
N THR A 43 -19.27 13.92 0.05
CA THR A 43 -18.59 14.38 -1.17
C THR A 43 -18.05 15.80 -1.01
N PHE A 44 -18.74 16.68 -0.29
CA PHE A 44 -18.23 18.01 0.07
C PHE A 44 -17.12 17.96 1.13
N SER A 45 -17.24 17.06 2.11
CA SER A 45 -16.23 16.85 3.18
C SER A 45 -14.87 16.39 2.62
N LYS A 46 -14.83 15.84 1.41
CA LYS A 46 -13.59 15.50 0.67
C LYS A 46 -12.61 16.68 0.57
N LYS A 47 -13.11 17.92 0.62
CA LYS A 47 -12.31 19.15 0.51
C LYS A 47 -11.67 19.59 1.84
N ILE A 48 -12.21 19.14 2.99
CA ILE A 48 -11.87 19.71 4.31
C ILE A 48 -10.91 18.81 5.11
N LEU A 49 -11.04 17.47 5.07
CA LEU A 49 -10.19 16.54 5.84
C LEU A 49 -9.67 15.36 4.99
N PRO A 50 -8.73 15.60 4.06
CA PRO A 50 -8.23 14.57 3.15
C PRO A 50 -7.50 13.41 3.86
N LYS A 51 -6.99 13.64 5.08
CA LYS A 51 -6.20 12.66 5.85
C LYS A 51 -7.06 11.59 6.55
N PHE A 52 -8.34 11.87 6.82
CA PHE A 52 -9.25 10.99 7.59
C PHE A 52 -10.39 10.37 6.77
N ARG A 53 -10.26 10.29 5.45
CA ARG A 53 -11.30 9.80 4.52
C ARG A 53 -11.90 8.44 4.91
N GLY A 54 -11.08 7.53 5.46
CA GLY A 54 -11.55 6.21 5.89
C GLY A 54 -12.44 6.26 7.13
N LEU A 55 -12.11 7.11 8.11
CA LEU A 55 -12.87 7.28 9.34
C LEU A 55 -14.21 7.97 9.05
N GLN A 56 -14.21 8.99 8.18
CA GLN A 56 -15.44 9.68 7.77
C GLN A 56 -16.45 8.74 7.11
N PHE A 57 -15.99 7.83 6.24
CA PHE A 57 -16.85 6.83 5.59
C PHE A 57 -17.48 5.86 6.59
N LEU A 58 -16.72 5.41 7.60
CA LEU A 58 -17.26 4.55 8.68
C LEU A 58 -18.33 5.27 9.51
N VAL A 59 -18.07 6.52 9.89
CA VAL A 59 -19.02 7.30 10.71
C VAL A 59 -20.32 7.51 9.95
N ILE A 60 -20.29 7.78 8.65
CA ILE A 60 -21.51 7.98 7.84
C ILE A 60 -22.31 6.68 7.69
N ILE A 61 -21.65 5.55 7.45
CA ILE A 61 -22.34 4.25 7.39
C ILE A 61 -22.95 3.92 8.75
N ALA A 62 -22.21 4.10 9.83
CA ALA A 62 -22.72 3.87 11.18
C ALA A 62 -23.92 4.78 11.49
N LEU A 63 -23.88 6.05 11.10
CA LEU A 63 -24.96 7.01 11.29
C LEU A 63 -26.18 6.68 10.42
N ALA A 64 -25.98 6.26 9.17
CA ALA A 64 -27.06 5.83 8.29
C ALA A 64 -27.76 4.57 8.81
N LEU A 65 -26.99 3.58 9.31
CA LEU A 65 -27.54 2.38 9.93
C LEU A 65 -28.22 2.69 11.28
N SER A 66 -27.66 3.59 12.10
CA SER A 66 -28.29 3.98 13.37
C SER A 66 -29.62 4.71 13.16
N LEU A 67 -29.71 5.56 12.13
CA LEU A 67 -30.95 6.24 11.76
C LEU A 67 -32.02 5.27 11.27
N GLN A 68 -31.64 4.21 10.56
CA GLN A 68 -32.56 3.14 10.17
C GLN A 68 -33.02 2.30 11.36
N TYR A 69 -32.14 2.07 12.35
CA TYR A 69 -32.45 1.24 13.51
C TYR A 69 -33.32 1.95 14.56
N PHE A 70 -33.02 3.22 14.87
CA PHE A 70 -33.62 3.88 16.04
C PHE A 70 -35.02 4.45 15.78
N GLN A 71 -35.53 4.43 14.53
CA GLN A 71 -36.87 4.94 14.15
C GLN A 71 -37.26 6.28 14.82
N ILE A 72 -36.28 7.18 15.00
CA ILE A 72 -36.48 8.44 15.76
C ILE A 72 -37.47 9.37 15.02
N PHE A 73 -37.63 9.19 13.71
CA PHE A 73 -38.48 10.02 12.86
C PHE A 73 -39.79 9.32 12.49
N ASN A 74 -40.62 8.96 13.47
CA ASN A 74 -42.03 8.66 13.23
C ASN A 74 -42.83 9.98 13.08
N PHE A 75 -42.41 10.85 12.15
CA PHE A 75 -43.18 12.05 11.80
C PHE A 75 -44.08 11.72 10.62
N ASP A 76 -45.39 11.74 10.85
CA ASP A 76 -46.39 11.41 9.84
C ASP A 76 -46.53 12.55 8.81
N PHE A 77 -45.70 12.53 7.78
CA PHE A 77 -45.72 13.51 6.67
C PHE A 77 -46.63 13.09 5.50
N GLY A 78 -47.52 12.13 5.72
CA GLY A 78 -48.52 11.69 4.74
C GLY A 78 -48.09 10.50 3.89
N PHE A 79 -49.12 9.85 3.33
CA PHE A 79 -49.19 8.50 2.74
C PHE A 79 -48.08 8.06 1.76
N PHE A 80 -47.30 8.98 1.19
CA PHE A 80 -46.21 8.69 0.25
C PHE A 80 -44.82 8.61 0.91
N LEU A 81 -44.63 9.24 2.08
CA LEU A 81 -43.34 9.38 2.74
C LEU A 81 -43.18 8.52 4.00
N THR A 82 -44.24 7.80 4.41
CA THR A 82 -44.31 6.95 5.61
C THR A 82 -44.64 5.49 5.32
N LYS A 83 -44.78 5.11 4.04
CA LYS A 83 -45.10 3.74 3.67
C LYS A 83 -43.82 2.90 3.65
N ASP A 84 -43.76 1.90 4.53
CA ASP A 84 -42.70 0.88 4.53
C ASP A 84 -42.58 0.24 3.13
N PHE A 85 -41.52 0.57 2.38
CA PHE A 85 -41.34 0.06 1.03
C PHE A 85 -40.84 -1.39 1.04
N VAL A 86 -39.83 -1.69 1.85
CA VAL A 86 -39.25 -3.03 2.03
C VAL A 86 -38.67 -3.13 3.45
N SER A 87 -39.01 -4.21 4.17
CA SER A 87 -38.34 -4.60 5.41
C SER A 87 -37.31 -5.68 5.09
N TYR A 88 -36.06 -5.48 5.52
CA TYR A 88 -35.00 -6.44 5.31
C TYR A 88 -34.26 -6.72 6.64
N PRO A 89 -34.05 -8.00 7.00
CA PRO A 89 -33.32 -8.33 8.21
C PRO A 89 -31.82 -8.21 7.96
N ILE A 90 -31.14 -7.32 8.68
CA ILE A 90 -29.67 -7.36 8.76
C ILE A 90 -29.32 -8.30 9.92
N LYS A 91 -28.63 -9.38 9.58
CA LYS A 91 -28.15 -10.39 10.52
C LYS A 91 -26.65 -10.27 10.62
N ILE A 92 -26.16 -9.98 11.82
CA ILE A 92 -24.73 -9.95 12.10
C ILE A 92 -24.34 -11.29 12.72
N TYR A 93 -23.40 -11.96 12.08
CA TYR A 93 -22.89 -13.27 12.50
C TYR A 93 -21.53 -13.14 13.19
N ASN A 94 -21.25 -14.01 14.14
CA ASN A 94 -19.97 -14.03 14.86
C ASN A 94 -18.78 -14.24 13.92
N GLU A 95 -18.93 -15.08 12.89
CA GLU A 95 -17.86 -15.31 11.92
C GLU A 95 -17.57 -14.10 11.05
N GLY A 96 -18.57 -13.26 10.73
CA GLY A 96 -18.35 -12.00 10.02
C GLY A 96 -17.43 -11.05 10.79
N LEU A 97 -17.60 -11.00 12.11
CA LEU A 97 -16.75 -10.21 13.00
C LEU A 97 -15.34 -10.80 13.14
N SER A 98 -15.24 -12.13 13.30
CA SER A 98 -13.94 -12.80 13.43
C SER A 98 -13.11 -12.70 12.15
N LEU A 99 -13.73 -12.84 10.98
CA LEU A 99 -13.08 -12.67 9.69
C LEU A 99 -12.64 -11.22 9.45
N ALA A 100 -13.48 -10.24 9.76
CA ALA A 100 -13.11 -8.83 9.70
C ALA A 100 -11.90 -8.52 10.60
N GLY A 101 -11.88 -9.07 11.82
CA GLY A 101 -10.74 -8.98 12.74
C GLY A 101 -9.45 -9.59 12.15
N LYS A 102 -9.54 -10.79 11.55
CA LYS A 102 -8.41 -11.45 10.87
C LYS A 102 -7.85 -10.60 9.72
N VAL A 103 -8.71 -9.94 8.93
CA VAL A 103 -8.28 -9.06 7.82
C VAL A 103 -7.58 -7.82 8.35
N ILE A 104 -8.10 -7.17 9.40
CA ILE A 104 -7.46 -6.02 10.03
C ILE A 104 -6.07 -6.39 10.54
N LEU A 105 -5.97 -7.48 11.31
CA LEU A 105 -4.70 -7.96 11.87
C LEU A 105 -3.70 -8.28 10.75
N ARG A 106 -4.13 -8.99 9.69
CA ARG A 106 -3.27 -9.30 8.53
C ARG A 106 -2.66 -8.05 7.91
N ILE A 107 -3.49 -7.03 7.65
CA ILE A 107 -3.01 -5.81 6.99
C ILE A 107 -2.08 -5.03 7.92
N LEU A 108 -2.43 -4.91 9.20
CA LEU A 108 -1.54 -4.30 10.20
C LEU A 108 -0.19 -5.02 10.23
N SER A 109 -0.18 -6.34 10.34
CA SER A 109 1.06 -7.14 10.35
C SER A 109 1.91 -6.89 9.10
N LEU A 110 1.32 -6.88 7.90
CA LEU A 110 2.04 -6.60 6.66
C LEU A 110 2.67 -5.20 6.65
N VAL A 111 1.91 -4.19 7.08
CA VAL A 111 2.40 -2.80 7.14
C VAL A 111 3.50 -2.66 8.19
N PHE A 112 3.34 -3.26 9.38
CA PHE A 112 4.34 -3.24 10.44
C PHE A 112 5.65 -3.89 9.99
N VAL A 113 5.59 -5.10 9.42
CA VAL A 113 6.79 -5.81 8.93
C VAL A 113 7.47 -5.02 7.81
N SER A 114 6.71 -4.53 6.83
CA SER A 114 7.26 -3.74 5.73
C SER A 114 7.91 -2.43 6.22
N SER A 115 7.31 -1.78 7.21
CA SER A 115 7.83 -0.52 7.78
C SER A 115 9.09 -0.77 8.59
N LEU A 116 9.10 -1.82 9.41
CA LEU A 116 10.30 -2.22 10.17
C LEU A 116 11.47 -2.53 9.24
N LEU A 117 11.24 -3.30 8.17
CA LEU A 117 12.27 -3.59 7.18
C LEU A 117 12.84 -2.31 6.55
N THR A 118 11.95 -1.40 6.14
CA THR A 118 12.33 -0.14 5.49
C THR A 118 13.12 0.79 6.43
N LEU A 119 12.77 0.83 7.71
CA LEU A 119 13.42 1.71 8.70
C LEU A 119 14.74 1.15 9.22
N THR A 120 14.87 -0.17 9.33
CA THR A 120 16.04 -0.82 9.96
C THR A 120 17.15 -1.13 8.96
N THR A 121 16.85 -1.21 7.66
CA THR A 121 17.80 -1.69 6.64
C THR A 121 18.12 -0.61 5.61
N LYS A 122 19.41 -0.38 5.35
CA LYS A 122 19.85 0.54 4.29
C LYS A 122 19.56 -0.08 2.91
N PRO A 123 19.15 0.69 1.89
CA PRO A 123 18.90 0.18 0.54
C PRO A 123 20.10 -0.53 -0.11
N SER A 124 21.31 -0.06 0.18
CA SER A 124 22.56 -0.71 -0.27
C SER A 124 22.73 -2.10 0.31
N ASP A 125 22.41 -2.28 1.59
CA ASP A 125 22.57 -3.55 2.30
C ASP A 125 21.48 -4.54 1.87
N LEU A 126 20.27 -4.05 1.60
CA LEU A 126 19.19 -4.83 1.02
C LEU A 126 19.58 -5.40 -0.35
N THR A 127 20.26 -4.61 -1.20
CA THR A 127 20.74 -5.08 -2.51
C THR A 127 21.81 -6.15 -2.38
N ASN A 128 22.76 -6.00 -1.46
CA ASN A 128 23.76 -7.02 -1.17
C ASN A 128 23.11 -8.32 -0.66
N GLY A 129 22.05 -8.19 0.15
CA GLY A 129 21.24 -9.32 0.61
C GLY A 129 20.55 -10.05 -0.54
N ILE A 130 19.89 -9.31 -1.43
CA ILE A 130 19.26 -9.84 -2.64
C ILE A 130 20.30 -10.52 -3.54
N GLU A 131 21.47 -9.92 -3.75
CA GLU A 131 22.57 -10.56 -4.49
C GLU A 131 22.92 -11.92 -3.87
N SER A 132 23.11 -11.98 -2.56
CA SER A 132 23.47 -13.22 -1.88
C SER A 132 22.38 -14.30 -2.00
N LEU A 133 21.10 -13.90 -1.98
CA LEU A 133 19.96 -14.80 -2.20
C LEU A 133 19.85 -15.27 -3.66
N LEU A 134 20.28 -14.44 -4.62
CA LEU A 134 20.25 -14.77 -6.04
C LEU A 134 21.47 -15.57 -6.51
N LYS A 135 22.56 -15.64 -5.74
CA LYS A 135 23.76 -16.48 -6.04
C LYS A 135 23.46 -17.89 -6.58
N PRO A 136 22.50 -18.69 -6.06
CA PRO A 136 22.20 -20.00 -6.62
C PRO A 136 21.77 -19.98 -8.09
N LEU A 137 21.18 -18.87 -8.58
CA LEU A 137 20.80 -18.72 -9.98
C LEU A 137 22.03 -18.62 -10.91
N LYS A 138 23.25 -18.40 -10.39
CA LYS A 138 24.50 -18.54 -11.16
C LYS A 138 24.59 -19.91 -11.84
N LYS A 139 24.03 -20.96 -11.23
CA LYS A 139 23.99 -22.32 -11.79
C LYS A 139 23.12 -22.45 -13.04
N ILE A 140 22.17 -21.53 -13.26
CA ILE A 140 21.23 -21.51 -14.40
C ILE A 140 21.78 -20.58 -15.51
N GLY A 141 23.03 -20.12 -15.40
CA GLY A 141 23.68 -19.27 -16.41
C GLY A 141 23.41 -17.77 -16.25
N ILE A 142 22.72 -17.35 -15.18
CA ILE A 142 22.45 -15.93 -14.92
C ILE A 142 23.64 -15.32 -14.16
N ASN A 143 24.28 -14.29 -14.72
CA ASN A 143 25.37 -13.58 -14.04
C ASN A 143 24.82 -12.58 -13.00
N VAL A 144 24.56 -13.09 -11.80
CA VAL A 144 24.05 -12.32 -10.64
C VAL A 144 24.94 -11.12 -10.30
N ALA A 145 26.26 -11.21 -10.53
CA ALA A 145 27.19 -10.13 -10.20
C ALA A 145 26.98 -8.87 -11.04
N ILE A 146 26.60 -9.03 -12.32
CA ILE A 146 26.27 -7.91 -13.21
C ILE A 146 24.97 -7.25 -12.75
N PHE A 147 23.94 -8.03 -12.41
CA PHE A 147 22.69 -7.50 -11.87
C PHE A 147 22.91 -6.71 -10.57
N ALA A 148 23.68 -7.27 -9.64
CA ALA A 148 24.00 -6.59 -8.39
C ALA A 148 24.75 -5.27 -8.61
N MET A 149 25.67 -5.24 -9.58
CA MET A 149 26.38 -4.03 -9.97
C MET A 149 25.41 -2.97 -10.52
N MET A 150 24.53 -3.35 -11.47
CA MET A 150 23.55 -2.43 -12.05
C MET A 150 22.62 -1.84 -10.98
N ILE A 151 22.11 -2.68 -10.06
CA ILE A 151 21.24 -2.20 -8.97
C ILE A 151 22.03 -1.30 -8.02
N SER A 152 23.26 -1.65 -7.65
CA SER A 152 24.08 -0.82 -6.77
C SER A 152 24.43 0.54 -7.39
N ILE A 153 24.70 0.58 -8.70
CA ILE A 153 24.93 1.83 -9.45
C ILE A 153 23.64 2.65 -9.49
N ALA A 154 22.50 2.01 -9.82
CA ALA A 154 21.21 2.67 -9.86
C ALA A 154 20.84 3.30 -8.52
N LEU A 155 20.93 2.54 -7.42
CA LEU A 155 20.64 3.05 -6.07
C LEU A 155 21.54 4.22 -5.67
N ARG A 156 22.82 4.19 -6.05
CA ARG A 156 23.75 5.31 -5.82
C ARG A 156 23.40 6.53 -6.66
N PHE A 157 22.94 6.33 -7.88
CA PHE A 157 22.58 7.44 -8.77
C PHE A 157 21.22 8.05 -8.48
N ILE A 158 20.25 7.31 -7.90
CA ILE A 158 18.92 7.84 -7.57
C ILE A 158 18.99 9.17 -6.79
N PRO A 159 19.73 9.29 -5.65
CA PRO A 159 19.84 10.56 -4.94
C PRO A 159 20.42 11.69 -5.80
N THR A 160 21.44 11.38 -6.62
CA THR A 160 22.08 12.38 -7.48
C THR A 160 21.17 12.85 -8.61
N LEU A 161 20.39 11.93 -9.21
CA LEU A 161 19.43 12.25 -10.26
C LEU A 161 18.26 13.08 -9.72
N ILE A 162 17.80 12.80 -8.49
CA ILE A 162 16.79 13.63 -7.82
C ILE A 162 17.31 15.05 -7.60
N ASN A 163 18.56 15.20 -7.16
CA ASN A 163 19.17 16.52 -6.98
C ASN A 163 19.30 17.28 -8.30
N GLU A 164 19.68 16.59 -9.38
CA GLU A 164 19.79 17.21 -10.70
C GLU A 164 18.42 17.60 -11.28
N ALA A 165 17.42 16.72 -11.13
CA ALA A 165 16.05 17.03 -11.50
C ALA A 165 15.55 18.27 -10.75
N ASN A 166 15.84 18.39 -9.45
CA ASN A 166 15.49 19.56 -8.66
C ASN A 166 16.20 20.85 -9.14
N LYS A 167 17.46 20.77 -9.59
CA LYS A 167 18.15 21.93 -10.18
C LYS A 167 17.51 22.35 -11.50
N ILE A 168 17.20 21.39 -12.37
CA ILE A 168 16.55 21.69 -13.66
C ILE A 168 15.16 22.27 -13.43
N LEU A 169 14.39 21.71 -12.50
CA LEU A 169 13.07 22.24 -12.12
C LEU A 169 13.18 23.70 -11.65
N LYS A 170 14.14 24.02 -10.78
CA LYS A 170 14.38 25.40 -10.33
C LYS A 170 14.81 26.32 -11.47
N ALA A 171 15.70 25.86 -12.34
CA ALA A 171 16.16 26.64 -13.49
C ALA A 171 15.02 26.93 -14.50
N GLN A 172 14.15 25.94 -14.75
CA GLN A 172 12.98 26.09 -15.62
C GLN A 172 11.93 27.01 -14.97
N ALA A 173 11.72 26.92 -13.66
CA ALA A 173 10.86 27.85 -12.93
C ALA A 173 11.37 29.30 -13.04
N SER A 174 12.69 29.52 -12.95
CA SER A 174 13.30 30.84 -13.19
C SER A 174 13.13 31.35 -14.62
N ARG A 175 12.92 30.45 -15.60
CA ARG A 175 12.61 30.79 -17.00
C ARG A 175 11.11 30.99 -17.25
N GLY A 176 10.29 31.04 -16.19
CA GLY A 176 8.85 31.30 -16.28
C GLY A 176 7.98 30.07 -16.53
N VAL A 177 8.52 28.86 -16.41
CA VAL A 177 7.72 27.63 -16.53
C VAL A 177 6.95 27.37 -15.23
N ASP A 178 5.64 27.54 -15.25
CA ASP A 178 4.78 27.22 -14.10
C ASP A 178 4.28 25.76 -14.15
N PHE A 179 4.82 24.93 -13.26
CA PHE A 179 4.47 23.51 -13.16
C PHE A 179 3.17 23.23 -12.37
N LYS A 180 2.58 24.22 -11.70
CA LYS A 180 1.41 24.02 -10.82
C LYS A 180 0.08 24.27 -11.53
N GLU A 181 -0.01 25.27 -12.39
CA GLU A 181 -1.28 25.77 -12.97
C GLU A 181 -1.49 25.40 -14.47
N ALA A 182 -0.75 24.43 -14.98
CA ALA A 182 -0.74 24.10 -16.42
C ALA A 182 -1.93 23.23 -16.88
N LYS A 183 -2.45 23.49 -18.10
CA LYS A 183 -3.40 22.60 -18.80
C LYS A 183 -2.72 21.26 -19.15
N PHE A 184 -3.49 20.19 -19.40
CA PHE A 184 -2.94 18.86 -19.67
C PHE A 184 -1.88 18.83 -20.79
N LYS A 185 -2.12 19.56 -21.89
CA LYS A 185 -1.16 19.69 -23.00
C LYS A 185 0.14 20.40 -22.59
N GLU A 186 0.04 21.43 -21.77
CA GLU A 186 1.19 22.18 -21.26
C GLU A 186 2.01 21.34 -20.28
N LYS A 187 1.36 20.51 -19.44
CA LYS A 187 2.05 19.56 -18.55
C LYS A 187 2.94 18.57 -19.32
N ILE A 188 2.49 18.09 -20.48
CA ILE A 188 3.29 17.19 -21.32
C ILE A 188 4.54 17.91 -21.83
N THR A 189 4.39 19.12 -22.37
CA THR A 189 5.54 19.91 -22.85
C THR A 189 6.53 20.23 -21.71
N GLN A 190 6.03 20.50 -20.51
CA GLN A 190 6.84 20.72 -19.31
C GLN A 190 7.63 19.48 -18.89
N ILE A 191 7.01 18.29 -18.93
CA ILE A 191 7.70 17.02 -18.65
C ILE A 191 8.81 16.79 -19.68
N ILE A 192 8.55 17.04 -20.96
CA ILE A 192 9.56 16.88 -22.03
C ILE A 192 10.75 17.82 -21.80
N SER A 193 10.48 19.09 -21.42
CA SER A 193 11.53 20.10 -21.11
C SER A 193 12.43 19.70 -19.93
N LEU A 194 11.90 18.93 -18.97
CA LEU A 194 12.69 18.34 -17.87
C LEU A 194 13.43 17.06 -18.31
N LEU A 195 12.76 16.22 -19.08
CA LEU A 195 13.22 14.87 -19.42
C LEU A 195 14.42 14.89 -20.38
N ILE A 196 14.43 15.77 -21.38
CA ILE A 196 15.53 15.86 -22.35
C ILE A 196 16.87 16.21 -21.66
N PRO A 197 16.98 17.30 -20.86
CA PRO A 197 18.22 17.61 -20.15
C PRO A 197 18.64 16.52 -19.16
N MET A 198 17.68 15.93 -18.44
CA MET A 198 17.95 14.82 -17.52
C MET A 198 18.53 13.60 -18.24
N PHE A 199 18.02 13.28 -19.42
CA PHE A 199 18.51 12.16 -20.23
C PHE A 199 19.95 12.39 -20.69
N VAL A 200 20.27 13.59 -21.19
CA VAL A 200 21.64 13.95 -21.61
C VAL A 200 22.62 13.83 -20.45
N ILE A 201 22.26 14.33 -19.26
CA ILE A 201 23.12 14.24 -18.07
C ILE A 201 23.29 12.79 -17.61
N ALA A 202 22.23 11.99 -17.63
CA ALA A 202 22.29 10.57 -17.26
C ALA A 202 23.18 9.78 -18.24
N TYR A 203 23.05 10.03 -19.54
CA TYR A 203 23.88 9.42 -20.57
C TYR A 203 25.37 9.78 -20.37
N LYS A 204 25.67 11.07 -20.19
CA LYS A 204 27.05 11.51 -19.96
C LYS A 204 27.66 10.88 -18.71
N ARG A 205 26.90 10.81 -17.61
CA ARG A 205 27.35 10.12 -16.38
C ARG A 205 27.59 8.63 -16.58
N ALA A 206 26.80 7.97 -17.43
CA ALA A 206 27.00 6.56 -17.74
C ALA A 206 28.29 6.35 -18.54
N GLU A 207 28.57 7.21 -19.52
CA GLU A 207 29.82 7.21 -20.29
C GLU A 207 31.03 7.45 -19.38
N ASP A 208 31.00 8.52 -18.57
CA ASP A 208 32.09 8.86 -17.65
C ASP A 208 32.32 7.75 -16.61
N LEU A 209 31.25 7.08 -16.15
CA LEU A 209 31.36 5.95 -15.24
C LEU A 209 31.98 4.73 -15.94
N ALA A 210 31.57 4.42 -17.17
CA ALA A 210 32.11 3.31 -17.93
C ALA A 210 33.61 3.50 -18.20
N GLU A 211 34.02 4.68 -18.67
CA GLU A 211 35.43 5.01 -18.90
C GLU A 211 36.24 4.91 -17.60
N ALA A 212 35.72 5.45 -16.49
CA ALA A 212 36.37 5.33 -15.19
C ALA A 212 36.46 3.89 -14.67
N MET A 213 35.52 3.03 -15.02
CA MET A 213 35.53 1.61 -14.68
C MET A 213 36.58 0.85 -15.51
N GLU A 214 36.65 1.11 -16.81
CA GLU A 214 37.66 0.53 -17.70
C GLU A 214 39.08 0.97 -17.32
N ALA A 215 39.28 2.25 -17.00
CA ALA A 215 40.57 2.77 -16.53
C ALA A 215 41.04 2.13 -15.22
N ARG A 216 40.11 1.63 -14.39
CA ARG A 216 40.40 0.88 -13.15
C ARG A 216 40.58 -0.62 -13.39
N GLY A 217 40.53 -1.08 -14.65
CA GLY A 217 40.64 -2.49 -15.01
C GLY A 217 39.42 -3.32 -14.62
N TYR A 218 38.24 -2.71 -14.55
CA TYR A 218 37.03 -3.42 -14.13
C TYR A 218 36.47 -4.31 -15.26
N VAL A 219 36.51 -5.64 -15.07
CA VAL A 219 35.98 -6.63 -16.03
C VAL A 219 34.71 -7.29 -15.46
N PRO A 220 33.50 -7.02 -16.00
CA PRO A 220 32.23 -7.51 -15.45
C PRO A 220 32.05 -9.04 -15.42
N SER A 221 32.74 -9.75 -16.32
CA SER A 221 32.61 -11.20 -16.53
C SER A 221 33.53 -12.06 -15.65
N ASN A 222 34.53 -11.47 -15.00
CA ASN A 222 35.49 -12.21 -14.19
C ASN A 222 34.97 -12.48 -12.77
N GLU A 223 35.57 -13.50 -12.12
CA GLU A 223 35.35 -13.73 -10.70
C GLU A 223 35.90 -12.56 -9.87
N ARG A 224 35.08 -12.07 -8.94
CA ARG A 224 35.37 -10.85 -8.16
C ARG A 224 35.41 -11.15 -6.67
N THR A 225 36.25 -10.44 -5.96
CA THR A 225 36.23 -10.39 -4.49
C THR A 225 35.29 -9.26 -4.04
N THR A 226 34.52 -9.51 -2.98
CA THR A 226 33.56 -8.53 -2.44
C THR A 226 34.15 -7.89 -1.19
N ILE A 227 34.26 -6.56 -1.18
CA ILE A 227 34.74 -5.79 -0.02
C ILE A 227 33.76 -5.90 1.15
N ASN A 228 32.45 -5.77 0.88
CA ASN A 228 31.41 -5.90 1.90
C ASN A 228 30.92 -7.35 1.96
N GLN A 229 31.51 -8.14 2.87
CA GLN A 229 31.08 -9.52 3.08
C GLN A 229 29.96 -9.58 4.12
N LEU A 230 28.79 -10.10 3.71
CA LEU A 230 27.71 -10.43 4.63
C LEU A 230 28.14 -11.62 5.49
N LYS A 231 28.50 -11.37 6.75
CA LYS A 231 28.83 -12.41 7.73
C LYS A 231 27.69 -12.53 8.71
N LEU A 232 27.08 -13.72 8.77
CA LEU A 232 26.06 -14.04 9.76
C LEU A 232 26.70 -14.03 11.15
N LYS A 233 26.17 -13.20 12.04
CA LYS A 233 26.57 -13.13 13.44
C LYS A 233 25.68 -14.04 14.28
N ILE A 234 26.09 -14.30 15.52
CA ILE A 234 25.33 -15.06 16.52
C ILE A 234 23.85 -14.59 16.63
N PRO A 235 23.54 -13.28 16.73
CA PRO A 235 22.15 -12.82 16.74
C PRO A 235 21.36 -13.19 15.47
N ASP A 236 22.01 -13.29 14.31
CA ASP A 236 21.32 -13.65 13.07
C ASP A 236 20.87 -15.11 13.11
N TYR A 237 21.71 -15.99 13.67
CA TYR A 237 21.36 -17.40 13.86
C TYR A 237 20.26 -17.60 14.89
N THR A 238 20.24 -16.82 15.99
CA THR A 238 19.17 -16.92 16.99
C THR A 238 17.84 -16.46 16.40
N VAL A 239 17.82 -15.32 15.70
CA VAL A 239 16.61 -14.83 15.00
C VAL A 239 16.12 -15.83 13.96
N LEU A 240 17.03 -16.39 13.15
CA LEU A 240 16.67 -17.36 12.12
C LEU A 240 16.09 -18.65 12.72
N SER A 241 16.65 -19.13 13.84
CA SER A 241 16.14 -20.30 14.56
C SER A 241 14.74 -20.05 15.14
N VAL A 242 14.53 -18.90 15.79
CA VAL A 242 13.21 -18.50 16.31
C VAL A 242 12.18 -18.38 15.19
N MET A 243 12.58 -17.82 14.03
CA MET A 243 11.70 -17.64 12.89
C MET A 243 11.28 -18.98 12.26
N ILE A 244 12.20 -19.95 12.15
CA ILE A 244 11.89 -21.31 11.68
C ILE A 244 10.97 -22.03 12.65
N LEU A 245 11.21 -21.93 13.96
CA LEU A 245 10.33 -22.52 14.98
C LEU A 245 8.92 -21.91 14.93
N PHE A 246 8.82 -20.60 14.73
CA PHE A 246 7.55 -19.92 14.58
C PHE A 246 6.81 -20.34 13.29
N LEU A 247 7.51 -20.43 12.15
CA LEU A 247 6.90 -20.88 10.90
C LEU A 247 6.42 -22.33 10.98
N THR A 248 7.23 -23.22 11.55
CA THR A 248 6.87 -24.62 11.71
C THR A 248 5.69 -24.81 12.65
N SER A 249 5.63 -24.06 13.77
CA SER A 249 4.48 -24.10 14.67
C SER A 249 3.20 -23.58 14.01
N VAL A 250 3.27 -22.52 13.21
CA VAL A 250 2.11 -22.03 12.44
C VAL A 250 1.65 -23.07 11.41
N ILE A 251 2.58 -23.70 10.69
CA ILE A 251 2.26 -24.73 9.70
C ILE A 251 1.64 -25.96 10.37
N THR A 252 2.14 -26.39 11.53
CA THR A 252 1.56 -27.54 12.24
C THR A 252 0.18 -27.21 12.82
N ILE A 253 -0.04 -26.00 13.33
CA ILE A 253 -1.38 -25.54 13.78
C ILE A 253 -2.37 -25.50 12.60
N LEU A 254 -1.93 -25.05 11.42
CA LEU A 254 -2.75 -25.08 10.21
C LEU A 254 -3.03 -26.51 9.72
N ALA A 255 -2.02 -27.39 9.75
CA ALA A 255 -2.15 -28.78 9.29
C ALA A 255 -2.98 -29.66 10.24
N THR A 256 -2.98 -29.35 11.55
CA THR A 256 -3.79 -30.06 12.56
C THR A 256 -5.26 -29.66 12.54
N GLY A 257 -5.67 -28.73 11.66
CA GLY A 257 -7.07 -28.42 11.42
C GLY A 257 -7.80 -27.73 12.57
N ILE A 258 -7.10 -27.31 13.63
CA ILE A 258 -7.68 -26.72 14.84
C ILE A 258 -8.39 -25.37 14.55
N TYR A 259 -8.16 -24.78 13.37
CA TYR A 259 -8.84 -23.57 12.89
C TYR A 259 -9.42 -23.68 11.46
N ALA A 260 -9.62 -24.91 10.94
CA ALA A 260 -10.40 -25.12 9.72
C ALA A 260 -11.90 -25.17 10.06
N ILE A 261 -12.41 -24.03 10.54
CA ILE A 261 -13.85 -23.73 10.66
C ILE A 261 -14.02 -22.33 10.07
#